data_AF-A0A847JK38-F1
#
_entry.id   AF-A0A847JK38-F1
#
_cell.length_a   1.000
_cell.length_b   1.000
_cell.length_c   1.000
_cell.angle_alpha   90.00
_cell.angle_beta   90.00
_cell.angle_gamma   90.00
#
_symmetry.space_group_name_H-M   'P 1'
#
loop_
_entity.id
_entity.type
_entity.pdbx_description
1 polymer ?
#
loop_
_entity_poly.entity_id
_entity_poly.type
_entity_poly.pdbx_seq_one_letter_code
_entity_poly.pdbx_strand_id
1 'polypeptide(L)'
;MWDYTDKVKDYFFNPVNAGVLETANAVGEVGAISCGDALKLMMRVNPETEVIEAAKFQTFGCGSAIASSSALTEIILGKTLDQALKISNQDIADFLGGLPPEKMHCSVMGYEALQAAVANFRGEEWKDDHEEGALVCKCFGVDEGMIERAVRGNELTTIEELTNYTKAGGGCLTCFEALEGVLARVNAEMVAEGLIVAEAAYKVGGADPKTLKQKAKPKGAAVGSTPVATPATEARAPVISLEALEKAAAATEIIAPVAEAPTPAPAAAPRYTTLQKIRLIEETLEEIRPYLKKDGGDCELIDVDGSNVIVKLTGACVGCQMASMTVGGVQEKLMAKLGIPLRVVPVK
;
A
#
# COMPACT_ATOMS: atom_id res chain seq x y z
N MET A 1 10.28 4.63 22.15
CA MET A 1 11.12 3.69 21.39
C MET A 1 10.34 2.39 21.38
N TRP A 2 10.04 1.84 20.21
CA TRP A 2 9.33 0.55 20.13
C TRP A 2 10.28 -0.56 20.54
N ASP A 3 9.81 -1.53 21.33
CA ASP A 3 10.61 -2.68 21.73
C ASP A 3 10.57 -3.73 20.63
N TYR A 4 11.57 -3.69 19.75
CA TYR A 4 11.77 -4.70 18.72
C TYR A 4 12.61 -5.87 19.23
N THR A 5 12.26 -7.08 18.79
CA THR A 5 13.08 -8.26 19.00
C THR A 5 14.43 -8.11 18.29
N ASP A 6 15.43 -8.87 18.73
CA ASP A 6 16.73 -8.87 18.07
C ASP A 6 16.64 -9.44 16.65
N LYS A 7 15.68 -10.34 16.40
CA LYS A 7 15.41 -10.85 15.05
C LYS A 7 14.82 -9.78 14.13
N VAL A 8 13.89 -8.93 14.60
CA VAL A 8 13.40 -7.78 13.82
C VAL A 8 14.55 -6.83 13.48
N LYS A 9 15.43 -6.54 14.45
CA LYS A 9 16.59 -5.67 14.21
C LYS A 9 17.54 -6.27 13.17
N ASP A 10 17.82 -7.57 13.25
CA ASP A 10 18.68 -8.25 12.29
C ASP A 10 18.10 -8.19 10.87
N TYR A 11 16.82 -8.53 10.69
CA TYR A 11 16.17 -8.48 9.37
C TYR A 11 16.02 -7.06 8.82
N PHE A 12 16.08 -6.04 9.68
CA PHE A 12 16.12 -4.64 9.28
C PHE A 12 17.53 -4.19 8.85
N PHE A 13 18.56 -4.49 9.64
CA PHE A 13 19.94 -4.07 9.34
C PHE A 13 20.60 -4.93 8.25
N ASN A 14 20.23 -6.20 8.17
CA ASN A 14 20.74 -7.20 7.23
C ASN A 14 19.58 -7.90 6.50
N PRO A 15 18.79 -7.18 5.68
CA PRO A 15 17.65 -7.77 4.98
C PRO A 15 18.12 -8.84 3.98
N VAL A 16 17.50 -10.02 4.04
CA VAL A 16 17.74 -11.11 3.10
C VAL A 16 16.85 -10.94 1.87
N ASN A 17 17.36 -11.27 0.68
CA ASN A 17 16.60 -11.22 -0.58
C ASN A 17 16.08 -9.82 -0.99
N ALA A 18 16.67 -8.75 -0.46
CA ALA A 18 16.38 -7.40 -0.94
C ALA A 18 16.93 -7.19 -2.38
N GLY A 19 16.15 -6.51 -3.22
CA GLY A 19 16.55 -6.09 -4.56
C GLY A 19 15.60 -6.56 -5.66
N VAL A 20 16.01 -6.37 -6.90
CA VAL A 20 15.22 -6.70 -8.09
C VAL A 20 15.46 -8.16 -8.51
N LEU A 21 14.40 -8.84 -8.93
CA LEU A 21 14.45 -10.15 -9.58
C LEU A 21 13.98 -10.00 -11.03
N GLU A 22 14.91 -9.94 -11.98
CA GLU A 22 14.60 -9.74 -13.41
C GLU A 22 13.89 -10.95 -14.04
N THR A 23 14.10 -12.14 -13.49
CA THR A 23 13.48 -13.40 -13.93
C THR A 23 12.15 -13.70 -13.22
N ALA A 24 11.54 -12.70 -12.59
CA ALA A 24 10.27 -12.87 -11.90
C ALA A 24 9.13 -13.08 -12.91
N ASN A 25 8.29 -14.08 -12.64
CA ASN A 25 7.05 -14.35 -13.39
C ASN A 25 5.79 -14.18 -12.52
N ALA A 26 5.96 -13.76 -11.27
CA ALA A 26 4.89 -13.48 -10.31
C ALA A 26 5.27 -12.20 -9.55
N VAL A 27 4.51 -11.12 -9.73
CA VAL A 27 4.82 -9.82 -9.12
C VAL A 27 3.58 -9.26 -8.41
N GLY A 28 3.75 -8.90 -7.14
CA GLY A 28 2.72 -8.26 -6.31
C GLY A 28 3.21 -6.91 -5.82
N GLU A 29 2.41 -5.87 -6.03
CA GLU A 29 2.70 -4.51 -5.61
C GLU A 29 1.56 -4.00 -4.73
N VAL A 30 1.89 -3.59 -3.52
CA VAL A 30 0.94 -3.06 -2.53
C VAL A 30 1.53 -1.84 -1.84
N GLY A 31 0.68 -0.95 -1.36
CA GLY A 31 1.15 0.21 -0.60
C GLY A 31 0.01 0.97 0.03
N ALA A 32 0.31 1.65 1.13
CA ALA A 32 -0.64 2.42 1.89
C ALA A 32 -0.22 3.89 1.93
N ILE A 33 -1.02 4.75 1.29
CA ILE A 33 -0.83 6.22 1.29
C ILE A 33 -0.81 6.76 2.73
N SER A 34 -1.55 6.12 3.63
CA SER A 34 -1.70 6.54 5.03
C SER A 34 -0.44 6.45 5.87
N CYS A 35 0.49 5.55 5.54
CA CYS A 35 1.76 5.43 6.24
C CYS A 35 2.99 5.61 5.36
N GLY A 36 2.78 5.73 4.05
CA GLY A 36 3.85 5.89 3.08
C GLY A 36 4.70 4.62 2.92
N ASP A 37 4.20 3.46 3.37
CA ASP A 37 4.86 2.18 3.13
C ASP A 37 4.39 1.62 1.77
N ALA A 38 5.31 1.06 1.00
CA ALA A 38 5.05 0.38 -0.26
C ALA A 38 5.95 -0.86 -0.36
N LEU A 39 5.42 -1.93 -0.92
CA LEU A 39 6.10 -3.21 -1.09
C LEU A 39 5.83 -3.76 -2.48
N LYS A 40 6.92 -4.09 -3.18
CA LYS A 40 6.95 -4.88 -4.40
C LYS A 40 7.60 -6.22 -4.09
N LEU A 41 6.80 -7.28 -4.09
CA LEU A 41 7.23 -8.66 -3.98
C LEU A 41 7.40 -9.26 -5.39
N MET A 42 8.53 -9.89 -5.66
CA MET A 42 8.85 -10.51 -6.93
C MET A 42 9.25 -11.96 -6.70
N MET A 43 8.57 -12.89 -7.36
CA MET A 43 8.83 -14.31 -7.25
C MET A 43 9.07 -14.93 -8.62
N ARG A 44 9.92 -15.95 -8.65
CA ARG A 44 10.04 -16.90 -9.75
C ARG A 44 9.40 -18.20 -9.31
N VAL A 45 8.30 -18.54 -9.96
CA VAL A 45 7.49 -19.73 -9.67
C VAL A 45 7.64 -20.70 -10.83
N ASN A 46 7.83 -21.97 -10.51
CA ASN A 46 7.89 -23.01 -11.52
C ASN A 46 6.46 -23.26 -12.09
N PRO A 47 6.24 -23.15 -13.41
CA PRO A 47 4.90 -23.26 -14.01
C PRO A 47 4.29 -24.66 -13.96
N GLU A 48 5.10 -25.71 -13.77
CA GLU A 48 4.59 -27.09 -13.71
C GLU A 48 4.29 -27.53 -12.28
N THR A 49 5.11 -27.10 -11.32
CA THR A 49 5.03 -27.55 -9.92
C THR A 49 4.44 -26.52 -8.98
N GLU A 50 4.23 -25.29 -9.44
CA GLU A 50 3.83 -24.12 -8.65
C GLU A 50 4.76 -23.82 -7.45
N VAL A 51 6.01 -24.31 -7.48
CA VAL A 51 7.00 -24.08 -6.42
C VAL A 51 7.69 -22.74 -6.59
N ILE A 52 7.83 -21.98 -5.51
CA ILE A 52 8.58 -20.71 -5.46
C ILE A 52 10.08 -21.01 -5.41
N GLU A 53 10.77 -20.83 -6.52
CA GLU A 53 12.21 -21.10 -6.66
C GLU A 53 13.09 -19.93 -6.22
N ALA A 54 12.59 -18.71 -6.38
CA ALA A 54 13.27 -17.49 -5.95
C ALA A 54 12.23 -16.44 -5.54
N ALA A 55 12.54 -15.67 -4.50
CA ALA A 55 11.74 -14.54 -4.07
C ALA A 55 12.68 -13.38 -3.73
N LYS A 56 12.34 -12.17 -4.17
CA LYS A 56 12.99 -10.93 -3.77
C LYS A 56 11.96 -9.85 -3.53
N PHE A 57 12.36 -8.81 -2.81
CA PHE A 57 11.48 -7.68 -2.53
C PHE A 57 12.18 -6.33 -2.71
N GLN A 58 11.37 -5.32 -3.02
CA GLN A 58 11.71 -3.93 -2.86
C GLN A 58 10.65 -3.28 -2.00
N THR A 59 11.05 -2.59 -0.95
CA THR A 59 10.10 -1.87 -0.09
C THR A 59 10.63 -0.49 0.22
N PHE A 60 9.71 0.45 0.31
CA PHE A 60 9.94 1.76 0.88
C PHE A 60 9.06 1.83 2.13
N GLY A 61 9.64 2.10 3.29
CA GLY A 61 8.83 2.13 4.50
C GLY A 61 9.62 2.12 5.80
N CYS A 62 8.92 1.89 6.89
CA CYS A 62 9.53 1.78 8.21
C CYS A 62 10.32 0.48 8.41
N GLY A 63 11.19 0.43 9.43
CA GLY A 63 12.04 -0.75 9.66
C GLY A 63 11.28 -2.06 9.85
N SER A 64 10.05 -2.02 10.37
CA SER A 64 9.16 -3.17 10.47
C SER A 64 8.68 -3.68 9.11
N ALA A 65 8.47 -2.79 8.14
CA ALA A 65 8.10 -3.17 6.78
C ALA A 65 9.25 -3.91 6.07
N ILE A 66 10.48 -3.40 6.23
CA ILE A 66 11.69 -4.07 5.71
C ILE A 66 11.86 -5.45 6.35
N ALA A 67 11.78 -5.53 7.69
CA ALA A 67 11.93 -6.79 8.39
C ALA A 67 10.85 -7.82 8.02
N SER A 68 9.59 -7.40 7.92
CA SER A 68 8.46 -8.27 7.54
C SER A 68 8.57 -8.76 6.10
N SER A 69 8.97 -7.90 5.17
CA SER A 69 9.17 -8.28 3.76
C SER A 69 10.34 -9.26 3.59
N SER A 70 11.44 -9.00 4.29
CA SER A 70 12.61 -9.87 4.34
C SER A 70 12.24 -11.26 4.90
N ALA A 71 11.53 -11.30 6.03
CA ALA A 71 11.05 -12.54 6.64
C ALA A 71 10.11 -13.31 5.70
N LEU A 72 9.14 -12.63 5.09
CA LEU A 72 8.20 -13.25 4.15
C LEU A 72 8.93 -13.99 3.03
N THR A 73 9.93 -13.37 2.39
CA THR A 73 10.67 -14.03 1.30
C THR A 73 11.35 -15.32 1.75
N GLU A 74 11.85 -15.38 2.99
CA GLU A 74 12.49 -16.59 3.53
C GLU A 74 11.46 -17.68 3.86
N ILE A 75 10.28 -17.30 4.35
CA ILE A 75 9.21 -18.25 4.70
C ILE A 75 8.64 -18.90 3.43
N ILE A 76 8.47 -18.16 2.33
CA ILE A 76 7.81 -18.65 1.11
C ILE A 76 8.72 -19.44 0.17
N LEU A 77 10.04 -19.27 0.27
CA LEU A 77 11.00 -19.97 -0.59
C LEU A 77 10.88 -21.49 -0.47
N GLY A 78 10.76 -22.17 -1.61
CA GLY A 78 10.61 -23.64 -1.69
C GLY A 78 9.21 -24.17 -1.37
N LYS A 79 8.24 -23.31 -1.05
CA LYS A 79 6.83 -23.70 -0.89
C LYS A 79 6.09 -23.65 -2.23
N THR A 80 5.00 -24.39 -2.34
CA THR A 80 4.03 -24.20 -3.44
C THR A 80 3.18 -22.96 -3.21
N LEU A 81 2.54 -22.43 -4.26
CA LEU A 81 1.64 -21.28 -4.13
C LEU A 81 0.52 -21.51 -3.11
N ASP A 82 -0.10 -22.70 -3.12
CA ASP A 82 -1.16 -23.04 -2.16
C ASP A 82 -0.66 -23.12 -0.71
N GLN A 83 0.60 -23.53 -0.50
CA GLN A 83 1.21 -23.51 0.82
C GLN A 83 1.58 -22.09 1.24
N ALA A 84 2.01 -21.26 0.30
CA ALA A 84 2.34 -19.87 0.56
C ALA A 84 1.08 -19.07 0.93
N LEU A 85 -0.05 -19.27 0.26
CA LEU A 85 -1.32 -18.60 0.55
C LEU A 85 -1.90 -18.90 1.95
N LYS A 86 -1.45 -19.99 2.59
CA LYS A 86 -1.84 -20.34 3.97
C LYS A 86 -1.06 -19.57 5.03
N ILE A 87 0.03 -18.91 4.66
CA ILE A 87 0.83 -18.10 5.58
C ILE A 87 0.03 -16.84 5.88
N SER A 88 -0.28 -16.63 7.15
CA SER A 88 -0.93 -15.42 7.63
C SER A 88 0.08 -14.33 7.96
N ASN A 89 -0.40 -13.11 8.19
CA ASN A 89 0.41 -12.04 8.75
C ASN A 89 0.95 -12.40 10.15
N GLN A 90 0.22 -13.20 10.93
CA GLN A 90 0.67 -13.67 12.24
C GLN A 90 1.88 -14.60 12.12
N ASP A 91 1.90 -15.49 11.12
CA ASP A 91 3.07 -16.35 10.88
C ASP A 91 4.35 -15.54 10.58
N ILE A 92 4.21 -14.41 9.87
CA ILE A 92 5.31 -13.48 9.58
C ILE A 92 5.78 -12.79 10.88
N ALA A 93 4.84 -12.32 11.69
CA ALA A 93 5.15 -11.69 12.98
C ALA A 93 5.82 -12.69 13.94
N ASP A 94 5.29 -13.90 14.05
CA ASP A 94 5.81 -14.97 14.90
C ASP A 94 7.20 -15.42 14.43
N PHE A 95 7.42 -15.50 13.12
CA PHE A 95 8.75 -15.76 12.57
C PHE A 95 9.75 -14.72 13.06
N LEU A 96 9.37 -13.44 13.15
CA LEU A 96 10.22 -12.37 13.67
C LEU A 96 10.35 -12.35 15.20
N GLY A 97 9.72 -13.30 15.90
CA GLY A 97 9.66 -13.34 17.37
C GLY A 97 8.62 -12.39 17.97
N GLY A 98 7.70 -11.92 17.13
CA GLY A 98 6.69 -10.91 17.45
C GLY A 98 7.04 -9.54 16.86
N LEU A 99 5.98 -8.78 16.56
CA LEU A 99 6.05 -7.36 16.22
C LEU A 99 5.30 -6.56 17.29
N PRO A 100 5.74 -5.32 17.61
CA PRO A 100 4.95 -4.42 18.41
C PRO A 100 3.53 -4.29 17.84
N PRO A 101 2.48 -4.30 18.66
CA PRO A 101 1.10 -4.27 18.19
C PRO A 101 0.83 -3.15 17.17
N GLU A 102 1.38 -1.95 17.41
CA GLU A 102 1.21 -0.76 16.56
C GLU A 102 1.86 -0.89 15.17
N LYS A 103 2.68 -1.94 14.97
CA LYS A 103 3.40 -2.25 13.73
C LYS A 103 2.88 -3.51 13.02
N MET A 104 1.81 -4.11 13.51
CA MET A 104 1.24 -5.34 12.91
C MET A 104 0.82 -5.15 11.45
N HIS A 105 0.36 -3.95 11.04
CA HIS A 105 0.06 -3.65 9.64
C HIS A 105 1.21 -3.95 8.64
N CYS A 106 2.48 -3.91 9.08
CA CYS A 106 3.61 -4.24 8.22
C CYS A 106 3.63 -5.72 7.80
N SER A 107 3.08 -6.60 8.65
CA SER A 107 2.91 -8.02 8.35
C SER A 107 1.70 -8.27 7.43
N VAL A 108 0.63 -7.49 7.60
CA VAL A 108 -0.56 -7.52 6.71
C VAL A 108 -0.17 -7.14 5.28
N MET A 109 0.59 -6.04 5.12
CA MET A 109 1.08 -5.63 3.80
C MET A 109 1.93 -6.71 3.12
N GLY A 110 2.75 -7.45 3.87
CA GLY A 110 3.50 -8.58 3.33
C GLY A 110 2.58 -9.67 2.79
N TYR A 111 1.55 -10.03 3.54
CA TYR A 111 0.56 -11.02 3.14
C TYR A 111 -0.23 -10.61 1.89
N GLU A 112 -0.67 -9.35 1.81
CA GLU A 112 -1.38 -8.81 0.64
C GLU A 112 -0.47 -8.81 -0.60
N ALA A 113 0.81 -8.46 -0.45
CA ALA A 113 1.78 -8.53 -1.55
C ALA A 113 1.95 -9.95 -2.08
N LEU A 114 1.90 -10.96 -1.19
CA LEU A 114 1.95 -12.37 -1.59
C LEU A 114 0.70 -12.76 -2.38
N GLN A 115 -0.50 -12.41 -1.90
CA GLN A 115 -1.74 -12.69 -2.62
C GLN A 115 -1.74 -12.04 -4.00
N ALA A 116 -1.37 -10.77 -4.10
CA ALA A 116 -1.26 -10.04 -5.36
C ALA A 116 -0.28 -10.72 -6.33
N ALA A 117 0.88 -11.17 -5.82
CA ALA A 117 1.88 -11.86 -6.64
C ALA A 117 1.39 -13.23 -7.15
N VAL A 118 0.66 -13.97 -6.31
CA VAL A 118 0.07 -15.27 -6.70
C VAL A 118 -1.02 -15.10 -7.75
N ALA A 119 -1.91 -14.14 -7.56
CA ALA A 119 -2.96 -13.83 -8.53
C ALA A 119 -2.37 -13.37 -9.88
N ASN A 120 -1.32 -12.53 -9.83
CA ASN A 120 -0.58 -12.14 -11.04
C ASN A 120 -0.03 -13.34 -11.81
N PHE A 121 0.53 -14.34 -11.11
CA PHE A 121 1.02 -15.57 -11.73
C PHE A 121 -0.09 -16.43 -12.34
N ARG A 122 -1.21 -16.57 -11.63
CA ARG A 122 -2.38 -17.35 -12.09
C ARG A 122 -3.17 -16.65 -13.19
N GLY A 123 -2.83 -15.39 -13.51
CA GLY A 123 -3.59 -14.56 -14.45
C GLY A 123 -4.97 -14.17 -13.91
N GLU A 124 -5.14 -14.23 -12.60
CA GLU A 124 -6.36 -13.84 -11.91
C GLU A 124 -6.35 -12.32 -11.70
N GLU A 125 -7.53 -11.70 -11.83
CA GLU A 125 -7.67 -10.29 -11.50
C GLU A 125 -7.66 -10.15 -9.97
N TRP A 126 -6.49 -9.80 -9.41
CA TRP A 126 -6.42 -9.36 -8.02
C TRP A 126 -7.06 -7.99 -7.95
N LYS A 127 -8.33 -7.97 -7.56
CA LYS A 127 -8.93 -6.77 -7.02
C LYS A 127 -8.42 -6.69 -5.60
N ASP A 128 -7.68 -5.63 -5.35
CA ASP A 128 -7.56 -5.14 -4.00
C ASP A 128 -8.99 -4.87 -3.56
N ASP A 129 -9.60 -5.79 -2.81
CA ASP A 129 -10.99 -5.73 -2.34
C ASP A 129 -11.15 -4.58 -1.31
N HIS A 130 -10.38 -3.50 -1.41
CA HIS A 130 -10.89 -2.16 -1.14
C HIS A 130 -12.09 -1.87 -2.07
N GLU A 131 -13.15 -2.70 -1.98
CA GLU A 131 -14.50 -2.20 -2.10
C GLU A 131 -14.55 -1.05 -1.08
N GLU A 132 -14.49 0.18 -1.60
CA GLU A 132 -14.49 1.42 -0.84
C GLU A 132 -15.79 1.47 -0.05
N GLY A 133 -15.83 0.76 1.07
CA GLY A 133 -16.83 0.93 2.10
C GLY A 133 -16.78 2.37 2.58
N ALA A 134 -17.76 2.77 3.38
CA ALA A 134 -17.77 4.12 3.91
C ALA A 134 -16.42 4.43 4.59
N LEU A 135 -15.77 5.53 4.21
CA LEU A 135 -14.49 5.91 4.80
C LEU A 135 -14.67 6.19 6.29
N VAL A 136 -14.22 5.25 7.13
CA VAL A 136 -14.36 5.31 8.59
C VAL A 136 -13.32 6.23 9.19
N CYS A 137 -12.03 6.01 8.89
CA CYS A 137 -10.93 6.83 9.38
C CYS A 137 -10.34 7.72 8.29
N LYS A 138 -10.76 8.98 8.27
CA LYS A 138 -10.21 9.99 7.33
C LYS A 138 -8.71 10.24 7.48
N CYS A 139 -8.17 10.13 8.69
CA CYS A 139 -6.75 10.41 8.96
C CYS A 139 -5.81 9.35 8.40
N PHE A 140 -6.22 8.08 8.48
CA PHE A 140 -5.41 6.95 8.04
C PHE A 140 -5.98 6.27 6.80
N GLY A 141 -6.94 6.89 6.12
CA GLY A 141 -7.53 6.36 4.89
C GLY A 141 -8.13 4.97 5.06
N VAL A 142 -8.69 4.65 6.24
CA VAL A 142 -9.22 3.31 6.53
C VAL A 142 -10.72 3.32 6.27
N ASP A 143 -11.17 2.49 5.34
CA ASP A 143 -12.57 2.22 5.06
C ASP A 143 -13.13 1.06 5.89
N GLU A 144 -14.45 0.87 5.81
CA GLU A 144 -15.16 -0.19 6.51
C GLU A 144 -14.75 -1.60 6.07
N GLY A 145 -14.45 -1.80 4.78
CA GLY A 145 -14.04 -3.10 4.25
C GLY A 145 -12.68 -3.54 4.79
N MET A 146 -11.73 -2.61 4.90
CA MET A 146 -10.42 -2.84 5.52
C MET A 146 -10.57 -3.24 6.99
N ILE A 147 -11.48 -2.58 7.73
CA ILE A 147 -11.78 -2.94 9.12
C ILE A 147 -12.35 -4.35 9.18
N GLU A 148 -13.33 -4.68 8.35
CA GLU A 148 -13.98 -5.99 8.37
C GLU A 148 -12.99 -7.13 8.05
N ARG A 149 -12.14 -6.97 7.03
CA ARG A 149 -11.08 -7.94 6.72
C ARG A 149 -10.10 -8.10 7.87
N ALA A 150 -9.66 -7.00 8.48
CA ALA A 150 -8.74 -7.06 9.61
C ALA A 150 -9.37 -7.79 10.80
N VAL A 151 -10.64 -7.52 11.12
CA VAL A 151 -11.38 -8.17 12.21
C VAL A 151 -11.56 -9.65 11.94
N ARG A 152 -12.06 -10.04 10.77
CA ARG A 152 -12.31 -11.45 10.41
C ARG A 152 -11.01 -12.25 10.29
N GLY A 153 -9.99 -11.69 9.66
CA GLY A 153 -8.71 -12.37 9.40
C GLY A 153 -7.84 -12.56 10.64
N ASN A 154 -8.06 -11.75 11.69
CA ASN A 154 -7.25 -11.79 12.91
C ASN A 154 -8.08 -11.96 14.20
N GLU A 155 -9.37 -12.26 14.07
CA GLU A 155 -10.32 -12.45 15.17
C GLU A 155 -10.29 -11.30 16.20
N LEU A 156 -10.24 -10.05 15.71
CA LEU A 156 -10.07 -8.88 16.57
C LEU A 156 -11.35 -8.61 17.38
N THR A 157 -11.23 -8.52 18.70
CA THR A 157 -12.38 -8.37 19.59
C THR A 157 -12.39 -7.07 20.37
N THR A 158 -11.31 -6.27 20.27
CA THR A 158 -11.18 -4.99 20.95
C THR A 158 -10.81 -3.85 20.00
N ILE A 159 -11.15 -2.61 20.38
CA ILE A 159 -10.77 -1.42 19.60
C ILE A 159 -9.26 -1.23 19.60
N GLU A 160 -8.57 -1.61 20.69
CA GLU A 160 -7.10 -1.54 20.77
C GLU A 160 -6.45 -2.44 19.73
N GLU A 161 -6.88 -3.69 19.62
CA GLU A 161 -6.46 -4.62 18.58
C GLU A 161 -6.80 -4.07 17.19
N LEU A 162 -8.02 -3.58 16.98
CA LEU A 162 -8.40 -2.99 15.70
C LEU A 162 -7.50 -1.82 15.30
N THR A 163 -7.20 -0.91 16.23
CA THR A 163 -6.29 0.23 16.02
C THR A 163 -4.87 -0.24 15.72
N ASN A 164 -4.39 -1.31 16.35
CA ASN A 164 -3.05 -1.85 16.13
C ASN A 164 -2.87 -2.41 14.71
N TYR A 165 -3.90 -3.07 14.17
CA TYR A 165 -3.85 -3.66 12.84
C TYR A 165 -4.17 -2.66 11.72
N THR A 166 -5.14 -1.76 11.94
CA THR A 166 -5.61 -0.84 10.89
C THR A 166 -5.10 0.59 11.02
N LYS A 167 -4.52 0.96 12.16
CA LYS A 167 -4.21 2.35 12.59
C LYS A 167 -5.43 3.23 12.85
N ALA A 168 -6.62 2.80 12.46
CA ALA A 168 -7.83 3.57 12.68
C ALA A 168 -8.06 3.81 14.17
N GLY A 169 -8.35 5.05 14.55
CA GLY A 169 -8.50 5.44 15.96
C GLY A 169 -7.19 5.83 16.66
N GLY A 170 -6.01 5.55 16.11
CA GLY A 170 -4.73 5.90 16.75
C GLY A 170 -4.35 7.39 16.76
N GLY A 171 -5.15 8.25 16.10
CA GLY A 171 -4.82 9.66 15.85
C GLY A 171 -5.79 10.65 16.50
N CYS A 172 -6.66 11.26 15.69
CA CYS A 172 -7.60 12.29 16.16
C CYS A 172 -8.75 11.75 17.02
N LEU A 173 -9.08 10.45 16.89
CA LEU A 173 -10.22 9.72 17.48
C LEU A 173 -11.62 10.15 16.97
N THR A 174 -11.74 10.97 15.94
CA THR A 174 -13.05 11.36 15.39
C THR A 174 -13.85 10.19 14.81
N CYS A 175 -13.17 9.10 14.45
CA CYS A 175 -13.77 7.89 13.89
C CYS A 175 -14.16 6.85 14.96
N PHE A 176 -13.94 7.12 16.25
CA PHE A 176 -14.06 6.10 17.31
C PHE A 176 -15.45 5.44 17.36
N GLU A 177 -16.53 6.22 17.35
CA GLU A 177 -17.90 5.68 17.38
C GLU A 177 -18.20 4.80 16.15
N ALA A 178 -17.68 5.19 14.98
CA ALA A 178 -17.82 4.41 13.76
C ALA A 178 -17.02 3.09 13.85
N LEU A 179 -15.82 3.12 14.43
CA LEU A 179 -15.02 1.90 14.67
C LEU A 179 -15.72 0.93 15.62
N GLU A 180 -16.34 1.45 16.68
CA GLU A 180 -17.13 0.63 17.60
C GLU A 180 -18.33 -0.02 16.91
N GLY A 181 -19.03 0.74 16.07
CA GLY A 181 -20.17 0.23 15.31
C GLY A 181 -19.78 -0.90 14.37
N VAL A 182 -18.72 -0.71 13.58
CA VAL A 182 -18.24 -1.75 12.64
C VAL A 182 -17.73 -2.97 13.41
N LEU A 183 -16.92 -2.79 14.45
CA LEU A 183 -16.37 -3.91 15.23
C LEU A 183 -17.48 -4.73 15.90
N ALA A 184 -18.49 -4.08 16.48
CA ALA A 184 -19.63 -4.76 17.11
C ALA A 184 -20.47 -5.52 16.07
N ARG A 185 -20.71 -4.92 14.89
CA ARG A 185 -21.44 -5.56 13.79
C ARG A 185 -20.72 -6.82 13.31
N VAL A 186 -19.44 -6.69 12.94
CA VAL A 186 -18.65 -7.81 12.40
C VAL A 186 -18.49 -8.92 13.43
N ASN A 187 -18.26 -8.60 14.71
CA ASN A 187 -18.20 -9.61 15.76
C ASN A 187 -19.54 -10.33 15.96
N ALA A 188 -20.68 -9.64 15.83
CA ALA A 188 -21.99 -10.30 15.90
C ALA A 188 -22.19 -11.31 14.75
N GLU A 189 -21.72 -10.97 13.54
CA GLU A 189 -21.73 -11.88 12.38
C GLU A 189 -20.78 -13.07 12.62
N MET A 190 -19.56 -12.84 13.10
CA MET A 190 -18.60 -13.90 13.44
C MET A 190 -19.12 -14.85 14.52
N VAL A 191 -19.88 -14.36 15.50
CA VAL A 191 -20.58 -15.21 16.49
C VAL A 191 -21.64 -16.07 15.81
N ALA A 192 -22.43 -15.51 14.88
CA ALA A 192 -23.45 -16.26 14.15
C ALA A 192 -22.84 -17.35 13.25
N GLU A 193 -21.65 -17.09 12.71
CA GLU A 193 -20.86 -18.04 11.91
C GLU A 193 -20.09 -19.06 12.76
N GLY A 194 -20.04 -18.88 14.09
CA GLY A 194 -19.35 -19.77 15.02
C GLY A 194 -17.82 -19.61 15.04
N LEU A 195 -17.29 -18.49 14.53
CA LEU A 195 -15.86 -18.18 14.52
C LEU A 195 -15.37 -17.69 15.90
N ILE A 196 -16.21 -16.98 16.64
CA ILE A 196 -15.89 -16.50 18.00
C ILE A 196 -17.04 -16.77 18.97
N VAL A 197 -16.72 -16.81 20.27
CA VAL A 197 -17.73 -16.96 21.34
C VAL A 197 -18.45 -15.63 21.61
N ALA A 198 -19.73 -15.69 21.95
CA ALA A 198 -20.58 -14.50 22.16
C ALA A 198 -20.06 -13.58 23.28
N GLU A 199 -19.32 -14.13 24.24
CA GLU A 199 -18.68 -13.41 25.34
C GLU A 199 -17.46 -12.60 24.90
N ALA A 200 -16.79 -13.02 23.81
CA ALA A 200 -15.63 -12.33 23.26
C ALA A 200 -16.03 -11.21 22.30
N ALA A 201 -17.27 -11.21 21.78
CA ALA A 201 -17.74 -10.17 20.87
C ALA A 201 -17.75 -8.77 21.50
N TYR A 202 -17.24 -7.79 20.76
CA TYR A 202 -17.21 -6.40 21.19
C TYR A 202 -18.62 -5.83 21.46
N LYS A 203 -18.75 -5.06 22.53
CA LYS A 203 -19.99 -4.32 22.86
C LYS A 203 -19.72 -2.83 22.76
N VAL A 204 -20.56 -2.11 22.04
CA VAL A 204 -20.47 -0.65 21.89
C VAL A 204 -20.46 0.02 23.27
N GLY A 205 -19.53 0.95 23.49
CA GLY A 205 -19.26 1.57 24.78
C GLY A 205 -18.31 0.76 25.69
N GLY A 206 -17.71 -0.31 25.17
CA GLY A 206 -16.78 -1.18 25.90
C GLY A 206 -15.37 -0.62 26.06
N ALA A 207 -14.98 0.38 25.28
CA ALA A 207 -13.66 1.02 25.31
C ALA A 207 -13.75 2.53 25.59
N ASP A 208 -12.79 3.08 26.33
CA ASP A 208 -12.68 4.54 26.54
C ASP A 208 -11.71 5.13 25.49
N PRO A 209 -12.12 6.09 24.65
CA PRO A 209 -11.24 6.72 23.66
C PRO A 209 -9.95 7.29 24.26
N LYS A 210 -9.96 7.67 25.55
CA LYS A 210 -8.79 8.24 26.23
C LYS A 210 -7.72 7.21 26.54
N THR A 211 -8.05 5.92 26.68
CA THR A 211 -7.05 4.88 26.95
C THR A 211 -6.19 4.60 25.72
N LEU A 212 -6.77 4.73 24.51
CA LEU A 212 -6.06 4.63 23.23
C LEU A 212 -5.00 5.72 23.02
N LYS A 213 -5.18 6.91 23.61
CA LYS A 213 -4.21 8.02 23.54
C LYS A 213 -3.12 7.95 24.60
N GLN A 214 -3.32 7.19 25.69
CA GLN A 214 -2.33 7.09 26.75
C GLN A 214 -1.24 6.11 26.32
N LYS A 215 -0.07 6.65 25.93
CA LYS A 215 1.17 5.89 25.77
C LYS A 215 1.27 4.82 26.85
N ALA A 216 1.31 3.55 26.46
CA ALA A 216 1.62 2.45 27.35
C ALA A 216 2.94 2.79 28.08
N LYS A 217 2.85 3.02 29.39
CA LYS A 217 4.02 3.17 30.25
C LYS A 217 4.69 1.79 30.28
N PRO A 218 5.99 1.66 29.95
CA PRO A 218 6.65 0.37 29.98
C PRO A 218 6.54 -0.18 31.41
N LYS A 219 5.92 -1.36 31.56
CA LYS A 219 6.01 -2.13 32.80
C LYS A 219 7.47 -2.58 32.90
N GLY A 220 8.23 -1.89 33.73
CA GLY A 220 9.63 -2.19 33.98
C GLY A 220 9.78 -3.61 34.52
N ALA A 221 10.38 -4.48 33.72
CA ALA A 221 11.18 -5.58 34.23
C ALA A 221 12.63 -5.09 34.23
N ALA A 222 13.20 -4.94 35.43
CA ALA A 222 14.59 -4.56 35.59
C ALA A 222 15.49 -5.64 34.98
N VAL A 223 16.25 -5.30 33.94
CA VAL A 223 17.45 -6.03 33.56
C VAL A 223 18.55 -5.00 33.36
N GLY A 224 19.63 -5.18 34.11
CA GLY A 224 20.71 -4.21 34.25
C GLY A 224 21.36 -3.86 32.92
N SER A 225 21.56 -2.56 32.72
CA SER A 225 22.37 -2.02 31.63
C SER A 225 23.82 -2.49 31.77
N THR A 226 24.24 -3.40 30.92
CA THR A 226 25.65 -3.51 30.52
C THR A 226 25.76 -3.09 29.06
N PRO A 227 26.79 -2.34 28.68
CA PRO A 227 26.98 -1.92 27.29
C PRO A 227 27.36 -3.16 26.48
N VAL A 228 26.43 -3.66 25.65
CA VAL A 228 26.72 -4.79 24.76
C VAL A 228 27.54 -4.25 23.59
N ALA A 229 28.80 -4.66 23.56
CA ALA A 229 29.72 -4.48 22.46
C ALA A 229 29.17 -5.17 21.20
N THR A 230 29.36 -4.52 20.05
CA THR A 230 29.09 -5.05 18.72
C THR A 230 29.80 -6.40 18.53
N PRO A 231 29.09 -7.53 18.34
CA PRO A 231 29.72 -8.70 17.75
C PRO A 231 29.89 -8.42 16.25
N ALA A 232 31.11 -8.64 15.75
CA ALA A 232 31.32 -8.81 14.32
C ALA A 232 30.65 -10.12 13.91
N THR A 233 29.54 -10.05 13.18
CA THR A 233 28.83 -11.24 12.71
C THR A 233 29.22 -11.53 11.27
N GLU A 234 29.64 -12.76 11.03
CA GLU A 234 29.99 -13.32 9.73
C GLU A 234 28.82 -13.22 8.74
N ALA A 235 29.15 -12.97 7.47
CA ALA A 235 28.19 -12.86 6.38
C ALA A 235 27.33 -14.14 6.27
N ARG A 236 26.01 -13.97 6.37
CA ARG A 236 25.02 -15.05 6.24
C ARG A 236 25.03 -15.52 4.78
N ALA A 237 25.56 -16.72 4.53
CA ALA A 237 25.58 -17.33 3.20
C ALA A 237 24.16 -17.75 2.77
N PRO A 238 23.80 -17.63 1.48
CA PRO A 238 22.54 -18.15 0.96
C PRO A 238 22.45 -19.66 1.20
N VAL A 239 21.27 -20.16 1.59
CA VAL A 239 21.03 -21.56 1.97
C VAL A 239 21.07 -22.52 0.76
N ILE A 240 21.43 -22.03 -0.43
CA ILE A 240 21.60 -22.83 -1.64
C ILE A 240 22.78 -22.25 -2.44
N SER A 241 23.76 -23.08 -2.81
CA SER A 241 24.93 -22.64 -3.58
C SER A 241 24.51 -22.24 -5.00
N LEU A 242 25.12 -21.17 -5.53
CA LEU A 242 24.92 -20.70 -6.91
C LEU A 242 25.15 -21.84 -7.94
N GLU A 243 26.08 -22.74 -7.64
CA GLU A 243 26.36 -23.93 -8.47
C GLU A 243 25.18 -24.93 -8.52
N ALA A 244 24.36 -25.01 -7.47
CA ALA A 244 23.16 -25.84 -7.46
C ALA A 244 22.03 -25.21 -8.31
N LEU A 245 21.97 -23.87 -8.36
CA LEU A 245 21.08 -23.12 -9.25
C LEU A 245 21.51 -23.25 -10.72
N GLU A 246 22.81 -23.22 -11.01
CA GLU A 246 23.36 -23.40 -12.35
C GLU A 246 23.19 -24.83 -12.88
N LYS A 247 23.33 -25.85 -12.02
CA LYS A 247 23.07 -27.26 -12.40
C LYS A 247 21.60 -27.55 -12.67
N ALA A 248 20.68 -26.91 -11.95
CA ALA A 248 19.25 -27.02 -12.22
C ALA A 248 18.88 -26.34 -13.56
N ALA A 249 19.50 -25.18 -13.85
CA ALA A 249 19.32 -24.47 -15.12
C ALA A 249 19.89 -25.24 -16.34
N ALA A 250 20.95 -26.03 -16.17
CA ALA A 250 21.56 -26.80 -17.24
C ALA A 250 20.82 -28.10 -17.62
N ALA A 251 19.86 -28.55 -16.79
CA ALA A 251 19.21 -29.86 -16.95
C ALA A 251 17.83 -29.81 -17.64
N THR A 252 17.36 -28.64 -18.08
CA THR A 252 16.03 -28.51 -18.68
C THR A 252 16.17 -28.07 -20.13
N GLU A 253 15.70 -28.92 -21.06
CA GLU A 253 15.68 -28.60 -22.48
C GLU A 253 14.87 -27.32 -22.72
N ILE A 254 15.51 -26.42 -23.45
CA ILE A 254 15.05 -25.08 -23.75
C ILE A 254 13.80 -25.20 -24.62
N ILE A 255 12.62 -25.05 -24.02
CA ILE A 255 11.40 -24.83 -24.80
C ILE A 255 11.55 -23.46 -25.47
N ALA A 256 11.50 -23.48 -26.81
CA ALA A 256 11.55 -22.30 -27.67
C ALA A 256 10.55 -21.23 -27.18
N PRO A 257 10.86 -19.94 -27.36
CA PRO A 257 10.10 -18.85 -26.77
C PRO A 257 8.64 -18.93 -27.23
N VAL A 258 7.75 -19.15 -26.27
CA VAL A 258 6.31 -18.96 -26.50
C VAL A 258 6.13 -17.48 -26.83
N ALA A 259 5.67 -17.25 -28.04
CA ALA A 259 5.38 -15.94 -28.59
C ALA A 259 4.57 -15.11 -27.59
N GLU A 260 5.06 -13.90 -27.37
CA GLU A 260 4.45 -12.81 -26.62
C GLU A 260 3.00 -12.61 -27.11
N ALA A 261 2.04 -13.12 -26.33
CA ALA A 261 0.65 -12.69 -26.46
C ALA A 261 0.55 -11.34 -25.75
N PRO A 262 0.09 -10.28 -26.44
CA PRO A 262 0.14 -8.92 -25.92
C PRO A 262 -0.89 -8.79 -24.80
N THR A 263 -0.41 -8.67 -23.56
CA THR A 263 -1.19 -8.10 -22.46
C THR A 263 -1.55 -6.66 -22.86
N PRO A 264 -2.83 -6.26 -22.80
CA PRO A 264 -3.20 -4.89 -23.09
C PRO A 264 -2.58 -4.00 -22.01
N ALA A 265 -1.64 -3.15 -22.43
CA ALA A 265 -1.09 -2.09 -21.60
C ALA A 265 -2.24 -1.27 -21.00
N PRO A 266 -2.12 -0.78 -19.75
CA PRO A 266 -3.02 0.26 -19.26
C PRO A 266 -2.98 1.39 -20.27
N ALA A 267 -4.15 1.76 -20.80
CA ALA A 267 -4.29 2.72 -21.88
C ALA A 267 -3.42 3.94 -21.59
N ALA A 268 -2.33 4.07 -22.35
CA ALA A 268 -1.45 5.21 -22.24
C ALA A 268 -2.31 6.44 -22.51
N ALA A 269 -2.43 7.32 -21.50
CA ALA A 269 -3.01 8.63 -21.70
C ALA A 269 -2.38 9.24 -22.96
N PRO A 270 -3.19 9.86 -23.85
CA PRO A 270 -2.74 10.29 -25.17
C PRO A 270 -1.45 11.11 -25.03
N ARG A 271 -0.33 10.57 -25.54
CA ARG A 271 0.97 11.25 -25.49
C ARG A 271 1.00 12.38 -26.52
N TYR A 272 0.39 13.50 -26.18
CA TYR A 272 0.50 14.72 -26.98
C TYR A 272 1.92 15.26 -26.90
N THR A 273 2.49 15.63 -28.05
CA THR A 273 3.71 16.44 -28.10
C THR A 273 3.44 17.81 -27.46
N THR A 274 4.47 18.51 -26.97
CA THR A 274 4.32 19.85 -26.37
C THR A 274 3.55 20.81 -27.29
N LEU A 275 3.80 20.75 -28.60
CA LEU A 275 3.09 21.57 -29.59
C LEU A 275 1.62 21.16 -29.77
N GLN A 276 1.29 19.88 -29.67
CA GLN A 276 -0.10 19.41 -29.72
C GLN A 276 -0.87 19.82 -28.46
N LYS A 277 -0.24 19.72 -27.28
CA LYS A 277 -0.83 20.17 -26.01
C LYS A 277 -1.18 21.65 -26.06
N ILE A 278 -0.24 22.50 -26.49
CA ILE A 278 -0.47 23.95 -26.57
C ILE A 278 -1.66 24.26 -27.48
N ARG A 279 -1.74 23.67 -28.68
CA ARG A 279 -2.88 23.89 -29.61
C ARG A 279 -4.23 23.50 -29.02
N LEU A 280 -4.30 22.33 -28.37
CA LEU A 280 -5.53 21.85 -27.73
C LEU A 280 -5.93 22.73 -26.54
N ILE A 281 -4.96 23.19 -25.76
CA ILE A 281 -5.20 24.11 -24.64
C ILE A 281 -5.72 25.45 -25.17
N GLU A 282 -5.11 26.02 -26.21
CA GLU A 282 -5.56 27.27 -26.84
C GLU A 282 -6.98 27.17 -27.39
N GLU A 283 -7.31 26.09 -28.11
CA GLU A 283 -8.65 25.83 -28.64
C GLU A 283 -9.69 25.74 -27.51
N THR A 284 -9.33 25.05 -26.41
CA THR A 284 -10.21 24.91 -25.25
C THR A 284 -10.42 26.24 -24.53
N LEU A 285 -9.38 27.07 -24.42
CA LEU A 285 -9.49 28.39 -23.82
C LEU A 285 -10.36 29.32 -24.68
N GLU A 286 -10.28 29.23 -26.01
CA GLU A 286 -11.13 30.01 -26.93
C GLU A 286 -12.62 29.62 -26.81
N GLU A 287 -12.92 28.33 -26.60
CA GLU A 287 -14.29 27.87 -26.33
C GLU A 287 -14.85 28.37 -24.99
N ILE A 288 -13.99 28.58 -24.01
CA ILE A 288 -14.38 29.02 -22.66
C ILE A 288 -14.45 30.55 -22.56
N ARG A 289 -13.68 31.27 -23.38
CA ARG A 289 -13.59 32.74 -23.39
C ARG A 289 -14.95 33.47 -23.46
N PRO A 290 -15.95 33.06 -24.27
CA PRO A 290 -17.26 33.72 -24.28
C PRO A 290 -17.99 33.65 -22.93
N TYR A 291 -17.82 32.54 -22.20
CA TYR A 291 -18.39 32.37 -20.86
C TYR A 291 -17.66 33.25 -19.85
N LEU A 292 -16.33 33.28 -19.88
CA LEU A 292 -15.53 34.15 -19.01
C LEU A 292 -15.80 35.64 -19.25
N LYS A 293 -15.94 36.04 -20.51
CA LYS A 293 -16.29 37.42 -20.90
C LYS A 293 -17.68 37.81 -20.45
N LYS A 294 -18.64 36.88 -20.44
CA LYS A 294 -19.99 37.10 -19.90
C LYS A 294 -19.95 37.38 -18.39
N ASP A 295 -19.00 36.75 -17.69
CA ASP A 295 -18.75 36.96 -16.26
C ASP A 295 -17.80 38.14 -15.97
N GLY A 296 -17.42 38.91 -17.00
CA GLY A 296 -16.60 40.13 -16.86
C GLY A 296 -15.10 39.87 -16.67
N GLY A 297 -14.61 38.67 -17.01
CA GLY A 297 -13.19 38.31 -16.99
C GLY A 297 -12.69 37.79 -18.34
N ASP A 298 -11.37 37.62 -18.47
CA ASP A 298 -10.78 36.91 -19.61
C ASP A 298 -9.57 36.10 -19.13
N CYS A 299 -9.19 35.09 -19.90
CA CYS A 299 -7.99 34.29 -19.65
C CYS A 299 -7.15 34.15 -20.92
N GLU A 300 -5.85 34.35 -20.77
CA GLU A 300 -4.86 34.19 -21.84
C GLU A 300 -3.83 33.16 -21.42
N LEU A 301 -3.46 32.27 -22.35
CA LEU A 301 -2.39 31.30 -22.13
C LEU A 301 -1.04 32.03 -22.20
N ILE A 302 -0.19 31.82 -21.20
CA ILE A 302 1.19 32.33 -21.20
C ILE A 302 2.15 31.22 -21.59
N ASP A 303 2.07 30.08 -20.90
CA ASP A 303 3.02 28.98 -21.10
C ASP A 303 2.45 27.63 -20.61
N VAL A 304 3.06 26.54 -21.06
CA VAL A 304 2.74 25.16 -20.67
C VAL A 304 4.03 24.44 -20.29
N ASP A 305 4.22 24.22 -18.99
CA ASP A 305 5.37 23.48 -18.46
C ASP A 305 4.94 22.10 -17.95
N GLY A 306 5.14 21.08 -18.80
CA GLY A 306 4.84 19.68 -18.49
C GLY A 306 3.34 19.41 -18.28
N SER A 307 2.90 19.52 -17.02
CA SER A 307 1.50 19.36 -16.59
C SER A 307 0.90 20.64 -16.00
N ASN A 308 1.69 21.71 -15.91
CA ASN A 308 1.26 23.01 -15.42
C ASN A 308 0.92 23.91 -16.61
N VAL A 309 -0.29 24.47 -16.61
CA VAL A 309 -0.76 25.44 -17.60
C VAL A 309 -0.81 26.82 -16.95
N ILE A 310 0.06 27.73 -17.39
CA ILE A 310 0.21 29.06 -16.82
C ILE A 310 -0.69 30.01 -17.60
N VAL A 311 -1.67 30.60 -16.91
CA VAL A 311 -2.66 31.50 -17.53
C VAL A 311 -2.63 32.88 -16.87
N LYS A 312 -2.77 33.93 -17.68
CA LYS A 312 -3.03 35.28 -17.22
C LYS A 312 -4.53 35.47 -17.10
N LEU A 313 -5.00 35.85 -15.92
CA LEU A 313 -6.38 36.27 -15.74
C LEU A 313 -6.44 37.80 -15.91
N THR A 314 -7.45 38.30 -16.63
CA THR A 314 -7.71 39.74 -16.76
C THR A 314 -9.19 40.03 -16.43
N GLY A 315 -9.50 41.31 -16.17
CA GLY A 315 -10.85 41.75 -15.78
C GLY A 315 -11.22 41.43 -14.33
N ALA A 316 -12.48 41.09 -14.07
CA ALA A 316 -13.03 40.81 -12.74
C ALA A 316 -12.35 39.62 -12.02
N CYS A 317 -11.59 38.80 -12.75
CA CYS A 317 -10.93 37.60 -12.25
C CYS A 317 -9.59 37.85 -11.52
N VAL A 318 -9.03 39.06 -11.55
CA VAL A 318 -7.69 39.37 -10.98
C VAL A 318 -7.71 39.47 -9.44
N GLY A 319 -8.88 39.62 -8.81
CA GLY A 319 -8.99 39.83 -7.36
C GLY A 319 -10.30 39.39 -6.71
N CYS A 320 -11.15 38.64 -7.41
CA CYS A 320 -12.39 38.12 -6.83
C CYS A 320 -12.09 36.90 -5.94
N GLN A 321 -12.72 36.80 -4.76
CA GLN A 321 -12.69 35.59 -3.91
C GLN A 321 -13.15 34.33 -4.67
N MET A 322 -13.89 34.50 -5.78
CA MET A 322 -14.34 33.43 -6.67
C MET A 322 -13.37 33.12 -7.84
N ALA A 323 -12.23 33.81 -7.96
CA ALA A 323 -11.24 33.52 -9.00
C ALA A 323 -10.73 32.06 -8.93
N SER A 324 -10.69 31.48 -7.73
CA SER A 324 -10.37 30.07 -7.51
C SER A 324 -11.39 29.11 -8.15
N MET A 325 -12.68 29.49 -8.19
CA MET A 325 -13.73 28.69 -8.84
C MET A 325 -13.62 28.77 -10.37
N THR A 326 -13.26 29.94 -10.90
CA THR A 326 -13.02 30.11 -12.35
C THR A 326 -11.82 29.29 -12.82
N VAL A 327 -10.71 29.31 -12.07
CA VAL A 327 -9.52 28.47 -12.36
C VAL A 327 -9.86 26.98 -12.24
N GLY A 328 -10.65 26.59 -11.24
CA GLY A 328 -11.14 25.23 -11.09
C GLY A 328 -11.98 24.76 -12.29
N GLY A 329 -12.93 25.59 -12.76
CA GLY A 329 -13.76 25.27 -13.92
C GLY A 329 -12.97 25.18 -15.23
N VAL A 330 -11.96 26.05 -15.41
CA VAL A 330 -11.04 25.96 -16.56
C VAL A 330 -10.20 24.67 -16.47
N GLN A 331 -9.70 24.32 -15.29
CA GLN A 331 -8.91 23.11 -15.08
C GLN A 331 -9.73 21.83 -15.35
N GLU A 332 -10.96 21.76 -14.84
CA GLU A 332 -11.86 20.61 -15.05
C GLU A 332 -12.15 20.40 -16.54
N LYS A 333 -12.45 21.47 -17.26
CA LYS A 333 -12.76 21.38 -18.69
C LYS A 333 -11.53 21.04 -19.54
N LEU A 334 -10.35 21.53 -19.17
CA LEU A 334 -9.09 21.14 -19.79
C LEU A 334 -8.76 19.65 -19.53
N MET A 335 -8.94 19.16 -18.29
CA MET A 335 -8.75 17.75 -17.96
C MET A 335 -9.72 16.84 -18.72
N ALA A 336 -10.98 17.24 -18.82
CA ALA A 336 -12.01 16.49 -19.56
C ALA A 336 -11.69 16.36 -21.06
N LYS A 337 -11.11 17.40 -21.67
CA LYS A 337 -10.81 17.40 -23.11
C LYS A 337 -9.46 16.79 -23.46
N LEU A 338 -8.47 16.91 -22.58
CA LEU A 338 -7.12 16.37 -22.78
C LEU A 338 -6.95 14.95 -22.24
N GLY A 339 -7.82 14.47 -21.34
CA GLY A 339 -7.73 13.14 -20.74
C GLY A 339 -6.45 12.91 -19.93
N ILE A 340 -5.79 14.00 -19.48
CA ILE A 340 -4.52 13.98 -18.74
C ILE A 340 -4.69 14.88 -17.51
N PRO A 341 -4.21 14.47 -16.33
CA PRO A 341 -4.19 15.33 -15.16
C PRO A 341 -3.29 16.54 -15.41
N LEU A 342 -3.85 17.74 -15.28
CA LEU A 342 -3.15 19.01 -15.45
C LEU A 342 -3.57 20.00 -14.37
N ARG A 343 -2.68 20.94 -14.06
CA ARG A 343 -2.90 21.98 -13.05
C ARG A 343 -2.85 23.35 -13.72
N VAL A 344 -3.89 24.16 -13.51
CA VAL A 344 -3.92 25.55 -14.00
C VAL A 344 -3.34 26.46 -12.93
N VAL A 345 -2.30 27.22 -13.30
CA VAL A 345 -1.60 28.15 -12.41
C VAL A 345 -1.90 29.58 -12.89
N PRO A 346 -2.70 30.36 -12.14
CA PRO A 346 -2.93 31.75 -12.48
C PRO A 346 -1.71 32.60 -12.11
N VAL A 347 -1.28 33.46 -13.02
CA VAL A 347 -0.30 34.51 -12.72
C VAL A 347 -0.96 35.89 -12.79
N LYS A 348 -0.39 36.82 -12.03
CA LYS A 348 -0.84 38.23 -11.96
C LYS A 348 -0.33 39.03 -13.15
#